data_AF-A0A959BJ76-F1
#
_entry.id   AF-A0A959BJ76-F1
#
_cell.length_a   1.000
_cell.length_b   1.000
_cell.length_c   1.000
_cell.angle_alpha   90.00
_cell.angle_beta   90.00
_cell.angle_gamma   90.00
#
_symmetry.space_group_name_H-M   'P 1'
#
loop_
_entity.id
_entity.type
_entity.pdbx_description
1 polymer ?
#
loop_
_entity_poly.entity_id
_entity_poly.type
_entity_poly.pdbx_seq_one_letter_code
_entity_poly.pdbx_strand_id
1 'polypeptide(L)'
;KMLNLSNEGGFEEGFRALRIRPMSLSYEYDPCDRFKLRELLAKAEGRKYEKKENEDYLNIEAGIIEYKGRVHLSVQPELQEEIGRLASHGNINEKATELAAMIDRSIYRSYRLFENNYAAHDLLHETDQWKKHYGQEKKEEFLAYVDKLCKGYPPKAREILLRKYAYPLINSEKQG
;
A
#
# COMPACT_ATOMS: atom_id res chain seq x y z
N LYS A 1 11.71 -6.87 15.37
CA LYS A 1 13.19 -7.02 15.41
C LYS A 1 13.55 -8.42 14.90
N MET A 2 14.01 -8.58 13.65
CA MET A 2 14.61 -9.84 13.17
C MET A 2 15.76 -9.62 12.20
N LEU A 3 15.73 -8.56 11.37
CA LEU A 3 16.70 -8.33 10.29
C LEU A 3 18.16 -8.13 10.72
N ASN A 4 18.43 -7.78 11.99
CA ASN A 4 19.78 -7.47 12.49
C ASN A 4 20.21 -8.38 13.66
N LEU A 5 19.59 -9.56 13.81
CA LEU A 5 19.86 -10.46 14.94
C LEU A 5 21.09 -11.36 14.74
N SER A 6 21.43 -11.69 13.49
CA SER A 6 22.62 -12.49 13.15
C SER A 6 23.88 -11.64 12.97
N ASN A 7 23.78 -10.33 13.23
CA ASN A 7 24.90 -9.43 13.09
C ASN A 7 25.76 -9.46 14.36
N GLU A 8 27.04 -9.73 14.19
CA GLU A 8 28.04 -9.68 15.27
C GLU A 8 28.65 -8.27 15.44
N GLY A 9 28.42 -7.38 14.45
CA GLY A 9 28.91 -6.01 14.42
C GLY A 9 27.97 -4.97 15.04
N GLY A 10 28.32 -3.70 14.89
CA GLY A 10 27.50 -2.56 15.30
C GLY A 10 26.25 -2.33 14.42
N PHE A 11 25.39 -1.39 14.79
CA PHE A 11 24.19 -1.04 14.00
C PHE A 11 24.51 -0.77 12.52
N GLU A 12 25.49 0.08 12.26
CA GLU A 12 25.86 0.48 10.90
C GLU A 12 26.36 -0.71 10.07
N GLU A 13 27.27 -1.51 10.63
CA GLU A 13 27.85 -2.67 9.96
C GLU A 13 26.77 -3.68 9.55
N GLY A 14 25.86 -4.02 10.48
CA GLY A 14 24.79 -4.97 10.22
C GLY A 14 23.81 -4.49 9.16
N PHE A 15 23.33 -3.24 9.27
CA PHE A 15 22.35 -2.72 8.33
C PHE A 15 22.96 -2.40 6.95
N ARG A 16 24.23 -2.00 6.88
CA ARG A 16 24.93 -1.83 5.59
C ARG A 16 25.13 -3.16 4.87
N ALA A 17 25.42 -4.24 5.60
CA ALA A 17 25.56 -5.57 5.03
C ALA A 17 24.27 -6.06 4.34
N LEU A 18 23.10 -5.64 4.83
CA LEU A 18 21.80 -5.98 4.23
C LEU A 18 21.55 -5.32 2.88
N ARG A 19 22.27 -4.23 2.53
CA ARG A 19 22.08 -3.45 1.30
C ARG A 19 20.61 -3.14 1.01
N ILE A 20 19.92 -2.58 2.00
CA ILE A 20 18.48 -2.34 1.93
C ILE A 20 18.15 -1.40 0.77
N ARG A 21 17.29 -1.88 -0.14
CA ARG A 21 16.69 -1.10 -1.23
C ARG A 21 15.18 -1.01 -1.02
N PRO A 22 14.63 0.16 -0.70
CA PRO A 22 13.19 0.36 -0.66
C PRO A 22 12.58 0.12 -2.05
N MET A 23 11.43 -0.54 -2.09
CA MET A 23 10.69 -0.80 -3.32
C MET A 23 9.21 -0.53 -3.12
N SER A 24 8.54 -0.05 -4.15
CA SER A 24 7.09 0.10 -4.19
C SER A 24 6.52 -0.56 -5.44
N LEU A 25 5.40 -1.26 -5.26
CA LEU A 25 4.65 -1.90 -6.34
C LEU A 25 3.23 -1.33 -6.34
N SER A 26 2.96 -0.47 -7.30
CA SER A 26 1.69 0.22 -7.46
C SER A 26 0.85 -0.48 -8.51
N TYR A 27 -0.35 -0.88 -8.13
CA TYR A 27 -1.35 -1.45 -9.02
C TYR A 27 -2.43 -0.43 -9.29
N GLU A 28 -2.83 -0.30 -10.55
CA GLU A 28 -4.04 0.43 -10.88
C GLU A 28 -5.26 -0.31 -10.32
N TYR A 29 -5.38 -1.62 -10.52
CA TYR A 29 -6.41 -2.44 -9.87
C TYR A 29 -5.76 -3.55 -9.04
N ASP A 30 -6.23 -3.71 -7.81
CA ASP A 30 -5.72 -4.74 -6.91
C ASP A 30 -6.40 -6.09 -7.21
N PRO A 31 -5.66 -7.07 -7.75
CA PRO A 31 -6.23 -8.35 -8.18
C PRO A 31 -6.90 -9.13 -7.04
N CYS A 32 -6.55 -8.82 -5.78
CA CYS A 32 -7.08 -9.49 -4.60
C CYS A 32 -8.21 -8.71 -3.91
N ASP A 33 -8.78 -7.68 -4.56
CA ASP A 33 -9.84 -6.84 -3.97
C ASP A 33 -11.03 -7.63 -3.45
N ARG A 34 -11.45 -8.70 -4.14
CA ARG A 34 -12.57 -9.55 -3.70
C ARG A 34 -12.32 -10.18 -2.33
N PHE A 35 -11.09 -10.62 -2.08
CA PHE A 35 -10.70 -11.26 -0.82
C PHE A 35 -10.53 -10.22 0.28
N LYS A 36 -9.85 -9.11 -0.05
CA LYS A 36 -9.64 -7.98 0.86
C LYS A 36 -10.96 -7.35 1.30
N LEU A 37 -11.91 -7.19 0.39
CA LEU A 37 -13.23 -6.64 0.71
C LEU A 37 -13.96 -7.49 1.76
N ARG A 38 -13.94 -8.81 1.61
CA ARG A 38 -14.60 -9.73 2.56
C ARG A 38 -13.96 -9.65 3.95
N GLU A 39 -12.63 -9.61 4.02
CA GLU A 39 -11.90 -9.44 5.27
C GLU A 39 -12.19 -8.08 5.93
N LEU A 40 -12.13 -7.00 5.15
CA LEU A 40 -12.37 -5.64 5.64
C LEU A 40 -13.81 -5.43 6.11
N LEU A 41 -14.79 -6.06 5.45
CA LEU A 41 -16.19 -6.05 5.88
C LEU A 41 -16.39 -6.78 7.20
N ALA A 42 -15.84 -7.99 7.34
CA ALA A 42 -15.92 -8.74 8.60
C ALA A 42 -15.34 -7.92 9.76
N LYS A 43 -14.16 -7.29 9.56
CA LYS A 43 -13.54 -6.38 10.54
C LYS A 43 -14.41 -5.16 10.86
N ALA A 44 -15.00 -4.53 9.83
CA ALA A 44 -15.86 -3.36 10.01
C ALA A 44 -17.13 -3.67 10.81
N GLU A 45 -17.59 -4.92 10.78
CA GLU A 45 -18.76 -5.40 11.53
C GLU A 45 -18.38 -6.05 12.88
N GLY A 46 -17.11 -5.96 13.29
CA GLY A 46 -16.63 -6.57 14.54
C GLY A 46 -16.64 -8.10 14.54
N ARG A 47 -16.79 -8.73 13.36
CA ARG A 47 -16.80 -10.18 13.21
C ARG A 47 -15.38 -10.70 13.01
N LYS A 48 -15.10 -11.88 13.59
CA LYS A 48 -13.87 -12.61 13.27
C LYS A 48 -13.93 -13.04 11.81
N TYR A 49 -12.90 -12.67 11.05
CA TYR A 49 -12.75 -13.16 9.68
C TYR A 49 -12.22 -14.59 9.71
N GLU A 50 -12.99 -15.52 9.16
CA GLU A 50 -12.57 -16.90 8.96
C GLU A 50 -12.22 -17.10 7.49
N LYS A 51 -10.94 -17.39 7.25
CA LYS A 51 -10.46 -17.73 5.91
C LYS A 51 -11.13 -19.02 5.45
N LYS A 52 -11.55 -19.06 4.18
CA LYS A 52 -11.99 -20.30 3.56
C LYS A 52 -10.80 -21.22 3.33
N GLU A 53 -11.08 -22.51 3.25
CA GLU A 53 -10.12 -23.49 2.78
C GLU A 53 -9.58 -23.08 1.39
N ASN A 54 -8.27 -23.21 1.19
CA ASN A 54 -7.54 -22.81 -0.03
C ASN A 54 -7.56 -21.33 -0.39
N GLU A 55 -8.06 -20.44 0.48
CA GLU A 55 -8.11 -19.01 0.18
C GLU A 55 -6.73 -18.40 -0.09
N ASP A 56 -5.70 -18.81 0.65
CA ASP A 56 -4.33 -18.32 0.45
C ASP A 56 -3.78 -18.74 -0.93
N TYR A 57 -4.14 -19.93 -1.41
CA TYR A 57 -3.81 -20.36 -2.78
C TYR A 57 -4.54 -19.52 -3.82
N LEU A 58 -5.85 -19.31 -3.64
CA LEU A 58 -6.66 -18.48 -4.54
C LEU A 58 -6.21 -17.01 -4.55
N ASN A 59 -5.66 -16.50 -3.44
CA ASN A 59 -5.06 -15.17 -3.36
C ASN A 59 -3.78 -15.07 -4.19
N ILE A 60 -2.92 -16.09 -4.15
CA ILE A 60 -1.69 -16.14 -4.96
C ILE A 60 -2.07 -16.23 -6.45
N GLU A 61 -2.98 -17.14 -6.79
CA GLU A 61 -3.47 -17.31 -8.16
C GLU A 61 -4.06 -16.00 -8.70
N ALA A 62 -4.93 -15.34 -7.93
CA ALA A 62 -5.49 -14.04 -8.31
C ALA A 62 -4.40 -12.99 -8.48
N GLY A 63 -3.46 -12.90 -7.53
CA GLY A 63 -2.32 -11.99 -7.59
C GLY A 63 -1.46 -12.16 -8.84
N ILE A 64 -1.43 -13.34 -9.45
CA ILE A 64 -0.70 -13.62 -10.68
C ILE A 64 -1.57 -13.37 -11.92
N ILE A 65 -2.79 -13.90 -11.95
CA ILE A 65 -3.59 -14.06 -13.18
C ILE A 65 -4.58 -12.92 -13.40
N GLU A 66 -5.19 -12.39 -12.35
CA GLU A 66 -6.30 -11.43 -12.48
C GLU A 66 -5.82 -10.08 -13.05
N TYR A 67 -6.73 -9.35 -13.68
CA TYR A 67 -6.45 -8.05 -14.28
C TYR A 67 -6.03 -7.01 -13.24
N LYS A 68 -4.97 -6.25 -13.55
CA LYS A 68 -4.36 -5.27 -12.63
C LYS A 68 -4.32 -3.85 -13.18
N GLY A 69 -4.79 -3.64 -14.41
CA GLY A 69 -4.54 -2.41 -15.16
C GLY A 69 -3.04 -2.15 -15.32
N ARG A 70 -2.63 -0.89 -15.20
CA ARG A 70 -1.22 -0.50 -15.18
C ARG A 70 -0.57 -0.93 -13.87
N VAL A 71 0.67 -1.42 -14.00
CA VAL A 71 1.52 -1.80 -12.86
C VAL A 71 2.81 -1.00 -12.93
N HIS A 72 3.20 -0.41 -11.81
CA HIS A 72 4.45 0.33 -11.68
C HIS A 72 5.29 -0.26 -10.55
N LEU A 73 6.48 -0.74 -10.87
CA LEU A 73 7.49 -1.13 -9.90
C LEU A 73 8.54 -0.02 -9.82
N SER A 74 8.72 0.53 -8.63
CA SER A 74 9.82 1.45 -8.33
C SER A 74 10.82 0.78 -7.42
N VAL A 75 12.09 0.87 -7.80
CA VAL A 75 13.22 0.39 -6.99
C VAL A 75 14.09 1.59 -6.68
N GLN A 76 14.23 1.90 -5.39
CA GLN A 76 15.01 3.04 -4.92
C GLN A 76 16.47 2.64 -4.69
N PRO A 77 17.40 3.62 -4.65
CA PRO A 77 18.79 3.38 -4.29
C PRO A 77 18.96 2.72 -2.92
N GLU A 78 20.13 2.14 -2.68
CA GLU A 78 20.48 1.58 -1.37
C GLU A 78 20.63 2.68 -0.33
N LEU A 79 20.17 2.42 0.89
CA LEU A 79 20.21 3.38 2.01
C LEU A 79 21.58 3.45 2.71
N GLN A 80 22.69 3.21 2.00
CA GLN A 80 24.03 3.08 2.60
C GLN A 80 24.49 4.36 3.32
N GLU A 81 24.20 5.52 2.72
CA GLU A 81 24.55 6.81 3.29
C GLU A 81 23.67 7.15 4.48
N GLU A 82 22.37 6.93 4.36
CA GLU A 82 21.38 7.14 5.42
C GLU A 82 21.70 6.30 6.65
N ILE A 83 22.04 5.02 6.47
CA ILE A 83 22.47 4.12 7.54
C ILE A 83 23.74 4.65 8.22
N GLY A 84 24.70 5.16 7.45
CA GLY A 84 25.90 5.79 7.99
C GLY A 84 25.60 7.01 8.85
N ARG A 85 24.68 7.88 8.41
CA ARG A 85 24.26 9.06 9.18
C ARG A 85 23.57 8.67 10.49
N LEU A 86 22.81 7.57 10.49
CA LEU A 86 22.14 7.05 11.68
C LEU A 86 23.10 6.40 12.69
N ALA A 87 24.32 6.02 12.28
CA ALA A 87 25.29 5.40 13.17
C ALA A 87 25.60 6.26 14.41
N SER A 88 25.59 7.58 14.26
CA SER A 88 25.82 8.56 15.33
C SER A 88 24.55 9.01 16.06
N HIS A 89 23.37 8.48 15.71
CA HIS A 89 22.09 9.01 16.18
C HIS A 89 21.52 8.21 17.35
N GLY A 90 21.62 8.72 18.58
CA GLY A 90 20.89 8.16 19.73
C GLY A 90 21.16 6.68 20.03
N ASN A 91 20.20 6.02 20.67
CA ASN A 91 20.29 4.59 21.01
C ASN A 91 19.81 3.69 19.85
N ILE A 92 20.04 2.38 19.95
CA ILE A 92 19.72 1.42 18.88
C ILE A 92 18.22 1.38 18.50
N ASN A 93 17.31 1.64 19.44
CA ASN A 93 15.87 1.63 19.16
C ASN A 93 15.46 2.89 18.38
N GLU A 94 16.06 4.03 18.71
CA GLU A 94 15.87 5.30 17.97
C GLU A 94 16.39 5.16 16.54
N LYS A 95 17.61 4.63 16.35
CA LYS A 95 18.17 4.34 15.02
C LYS A 95 17.29 3.43 14.19
N ALA A 96 16.78 2.36 14.79
CA ALA A 96 15.90 1.41 14.10
C ALA A 96 14.55 2.04 13.72
N THR A 97 14.00 2.87 14.60
CA THR A 97 12.75 3.61 14.34
C THR A 97 12.93 4.59 13.19
N GLU A 98 14.03 5.35 13.20
CA GLU A 98 14.31 6.31 12.14
C GLU A 98 14.62 5.62 10.81
N LEU A 99 15.36 4.51 10.81
CA LEU A 99 15.59 3.72 9.60
C LEU A 99 14.26 3.19 9.01
N ALA A 100 13.35 2.70 9.86
CA ALA A 100 12.03 2.28 9.42
C ALA A 100 11.24 3.44 8.79
N ALA A 101 11.26 4.62 9.43
CA ALA A 101 10.61 5.82 8.90
C ALA A 101 11.23 6.29 7.57
N MET A 102 12.56 6.17 7.40
CA MET A 102 13.24 6.45 6.12
C MET A 102 12.78 5.49 5.01
N ILE A 103 12.68 4.20 5.30
CA ILE A 103 12.18 3.19 4.36
C ILE A 103 10.74 3.52 3.96
N ASP A 104 9.87 3.79 4.94
CA ASP A 104 8.47 4.16 4.70
C ASP A 104 8.37 5.39 3.80
N ARG A 105 9.11 6.47 4.11
CA ARG A 105 9.14 7.69 3.28
C ARG A 105 9.60 7.40 1.86
N SER A 106 10.60 6.55 1.68
CA SER A 106 11.10 6.14 0.35
C SER A 106 10.04 5.36 -0.44
N ILE A 107 9.33 4.44 0.22
CA ILE A 107 8.23 3.68 -0.39
C ILE A 107 7.07 4.62 -0.79
N TYR A 108 6.64 5.52 0.09
CA TYR A 108 5.53 6.43 -0.20
C TYR A 108 5.86 7.40 -1.34
N ARG A 109 7.05 8.00 -1.34
CA ARG A 109 7.49 8.92 -2.40
C ARG A 109 7.62 8.26 -3.77
N SER A 110 7.97 6.96 -3.77
CA SER A 110 8.12 6.19 -5.00
C SER A 110 6.83 5.55 -5.49
N TYR A 111 5.78 5.54 -4.66
CA TYR A 111 4.49 4.96 -5.02
C TYR A 111 3.83 5.78 -6.14
N ARG A 112 3.48 5.11 -7.24
CA ARG A 112 2.77 5.72 -8.35
C ARG A 112 1.27 5.77 -8.05
N LEU A 113 0.73 6.99 -7.96
CA LEU A 113 -0.71 7.21 -7.96
C LEU A 113 -1.26 7.14 -9.38
N PHE A 114 -2.42 6.49 -9.52
CA PHE A 114 -3.23 6.42 -10.71
C PHE A 114 -4.51 7.25 -10.54
N GLU A 115 -5.16 7.52 -11.66
CA GLU A 115 -6.39 8.32 -11.81
C GLU A 115 -7.49 7.84 -10.86
N ASN A 116 -7.59 6.52 -10.63
CA ASN A 116 -8.58 5.94 -9.74
C ASN A 116 -8.29 6.19 -8.25
N ASN A 117 -7.04 6.44 -7.83
CA ASN A 117 -6.75 6.84 -6.46
C ASN A 117 -7.35 8.22 -6.16
N TYR A 118 -7.19 9.15 -7.10
CA TYR A 118 -7.77 10.50 -7.04
C TYR A 118 -9.30 10.47 -7.14
N ALA A 119 -9.84 9.70 -8.08
CA ALA A 119 -11.28 9.54 -8.21
C ALA A 119 -11.90 8.92 -6.95
N ALA A 120 -11.24 7.93 -6.34
CA ALA A 120 -11.69 7.31 -5.11
C ALA A 120 -11.76 8.29 -3.93
N HIS A 121 -10.76 9.19 -3.82
CA HIS A 121 -10.77 10.23 -2.80
C HIS A 121 -11.95 11.19 -2.97
N ASP A 122 -12.11 11.73 -4.18
CA ASP A 122 -13.21 12.66 -4.50
C ASP A 122 -14.58 12.01 -4.29
N LEU A 123 -14.74 10.74 -4.68
CA LEU A 123 -15.96 9.95 -4.45
C LEU A 123 -16.23 9.63 -2.98
N LEU A 124 -15.18 9.46 -2.16
CA LEU A 124 -15.31 9.15 -0.73
C LEU A 124 -15.67 10.38 0.10
N HIS A 125 -15.15 11.54 -0.29
CA HIS A 125 -15.30 12.81 0.44
C HIS A 125 -16.31 13.77 -0.20
N GLU A 126 -17.01 13.33 -1.26
CA GLU A 126 -18.00 14.11 -1.99
C GLU A 126 -17.46 15.48 -2.46
N THR A 127 -16.26 15.46 -3.04
CA THR A 127 -15.48 16.63 -3.44
C THR A 127 -14.96 16.49 -4.87
N ASP A 128 -14.53 17.60 -5.47
CA ASP A 128 -13.92 17.67 -6.81
C ASP A 128 -12.45 18.15 -6.73
N GLN A 129 -11.83 18.05 -5.55
CA GLN A 129 -10.47 18.54 -5.26
C GLN A 129 -9.42 18.00 -6.24
N TRP A 130 -9.56 16.74 -6.66
CA TRP A 130 -8.59 16.06 -7.53
C TRP A 130 -9.08 15.83 -8.95
N LYS A 131 -10.17 16.46 -9.37
CA LYS A 131 -10.80 16.30 -10.69
C LYS A 131 -9.85 16.51 -11.87
N LYS A 132 -8.80 17.32 -11.71
CA LYS A 132 -7.76 17.52 -12.73
C LYS A 132 -6.87 16.30 -12.98
N HIS A 133 -6.89 15.31 -12.09
CA HIS A 133 -6.05 14.11 -12.14
C HIS A 133 -6.74 12.89 -12.73
N TYR A 134 -8.01 12.98 -13.12
CA TYR A 134 -8.73 11.88 -13.78
C TYR A 134 -9.73 12.40 -14.81
N GLY A 135 -9.94 11.64 -15.88
CA GLY A 135 -11.01 11.89 -16.83
C GLY A 135 -12.35 11.32 -16.37
N GLN A 136 -13.46 11.85 -16.91
CA GLN A 136 -14.81 11.33 -16.61
C GLN A 136 -14.95 9.84 -16.98
N GLU A 137 -14.42 9.44 -18.14
CA GLU A 137 -14.40 8.04 -18.59
C GLU A 137 -13.69 7.13 -17.58
N LYS A 138 -12.50 7.52 -17.10
CA LYS A 138 -11.74 6.74 -16.11
C LYS A 138 -12.42 6.65 -14.75
N LYS A 139 -13.12 7.71 -14.35
CA LYS A 139 -13.97 7.69 -13.15
C LYS A 139 -15.11 6.69 -13.30
N GLU A 140 -15.77 6.66 -14.47
CA GLU A 140 -16.87 5.74 -14.76
C GLU A 140 -16.40 4.28 -14.85
N GLU A 141 -15.27 4.00 -15.50
CA GLU A 141 -14.62 2.67 -15.52
C GLU A 141 -14.33 2.18 -14.08
N PHE A 142 -13.75 3.05 -13.25
CA PHE A 142 -13.44 2.73 -11.86
C PHE A 142 -14.70 2.48 -11.03
N LEU A 143 -15.75 3.29 -11.21
CA LEU A 143 -17.04 3.08 -10.54
C LEU A 143 -17.66 1.75 -10.94
N ALA A 144 -17.66 1.40 -12.23
CA ALA A 144 -18.16 0.11 -12.69
C ALA A 144 -17.37 -1.06 -12.10
N TYR A 145 -16.06 -0.92 -11.94
CA TYR A 145 -15.22 -1.91 -11.25
C TYR A 145 -15.61 -2.08 -9.78
N VAL A 146 -15.77 -0.97 -9.04
CA VAL A 146 -16.19 -0.99 -7.63
C VAL A 146 -17.57 -1.60 -7.48
N ASP A 147 -18.53 -1.21 -8.31
CA ASP A 147 -19.91 -1.69 -8.25
C ASP A 147 -19.99 -3.20 -8.57
N LYS A 148 -19.18 -3.68 -9.51
CA LYS A 148 -19.04 -5.12 -9.79
C LYS A 148 -18.58 -5.89 -8.56
N LEU A 149 -17.59 -5.38 -7.82
CA LEU A 149 -17.07 -6.02 -6.61
C LEU A 149 -18.03 -5.94 -5.43
N CYS A 150 -18.82 -4.87 -5.34
CA CYS A 150 -19.80 -4.67 -4.27
C CYS A 150 -21.13 -5.38 -4.52
N LYS A 151 -21.35 -5.99 -5.70
CA LYS A 151 -22.59 -6.71 -6.00
C LYS A 151 -22.84 -7.82 -4.99
N GLY A 152 -23.98 -7.75 -4.29
CA GLY A 152 -24.36 -8.71 -3.24
C GLY A 152 -23.78 -8.42 -1.85
N TYR A 153 -23.04 -7.31 -1.69
CA TYR A 153 -22.55 -6.82 -0.41
C TYR A 153 -23.36 -5.61 0.09
N PRO A 154 -23.34 -5.30 1.41
CA PRO A 154 -24.01 -4.12 1.94
C PRO A 154 -23.39 -2.81 1.42
N PRO A 155 -24.10 -1.67 1.47
CA PRO A 155 -23.59 -0.37 0.99
C PRO A 155 -22.22 0.02 1.55
N LYS A 156 -21.89 -0.43 2.78
CA LYS A 156 -20.59 -0.20 3.42
C LYS A 156 -19.40 -0.74 2.61
N ALA A 157 -19.62 -1.75 1.77
CA ALA A 157 -18.60 -2.31 0.89
C ALA A 157 -18.00 -1.27 -0.07
N ARG A 158 -18.85 -0.40 -0.60
CA ARG A 158 -18.42 0.67 -1.51
C ARG A 158 -17.50 1.65 -0.81
N GLU A 159 -17.89 2.11 0.38
CA GLU A 159 -17.05 3.00 1.20
C GLU A 159 -15.69 2.35 1.53
N ILE A 160 -15.67 1.06 1.87
CA ILE A 160 -14.44 0.32 2.17
C ILE A 160 -13.50 0.28 0.96
N LEU A 161 -14.01 -0.04 -0.23
CA LEU A 161 -13.20 -0.05 -1.46
C LEU A 161 -12.72 1.35 -1.82
N LEU A 162 -13.59 2.36 -1.81
CA LEU A 162 -13.18 3.74 -2.10
C LEU A 162 -12.09 4.20 -1.14
N ARG A 163 -12.25 3.94 0.16
CA ARG A 163 -11.23 4.25 1.17
C ARG A 163 -9.91 3.53 0.90
N LYS A 164 -9.95 2.26 0.52
CA LYS A 164 -8.76 1.50 0.13
C LYS A 164 -8.01 2.16 -1.03
N TYR A 165 -8.71 2.63 -2.05
CA TYR A 165 -8.10 3.29 -3.21
C TYR A 165 -7.68 4.74 -2.95
N ALA A 166 -8.33 5.44 -2.02
CA ALA A 166 -7.97 6.79 -1.60
C ALA A 166 -6.73 6.83 -0.67
N TYR A 167 -6.49 5.78 0.12
CA TYR A 167 -5.42 5.76 1.11
C TYR A 167 -4.00 6.06 0.59
N PRO A 168 -3.56 5.55 -0.58
CA PRO A 168 -2.27 5.92 -1.13
C PRO A 168 -2.10 7.44 -1.30
N LEU A 169 -3.14 8.13 -1.79
CA LEU A 169 -3.14 9.59 -1.92
C LEU A 169 -3.09 10.26 -0.55
N ILE A 170 -3.98 9.87 0.37
CA ILE A 170 -4.03 10.42 1.74
C ILE A 170 -2.68 10.26 2.46
N ASN A 171 -2.02 9.12 2.29
CA ASN A 171 -0.73 8.86 2.91
C ASN A 171 0.40 9.65 2.23
N SER A 172 0.33 9.84 0.90
CA SER A 172 1.30 10.69 0.19
C SER A 172 1.25 12.15 0.65
N GLU A 173 0.05 12.68 0.94
CA GLU A 173 -0.12 14.05 1.43
C GLU A 173 0.41 14.25 2.85
N LYS A 174 0.35 13.23 3.71
CA LYS A 174 0.89 13.29 5.09
C LYS A 174 2.42 13.28 5.16
N GLN A 175 3.08 12.86 4.07
CA GLN A 175 4.53 12.71 3.99
C GLN A 175 5.19 13.80 3.11
N GLY A 176 4.36 14.69 2.52
CA GLY A 176 4.75 15.83 1.70
C GLY A 176 5.20 17.03 2.50
#